data_AF-X1C5E7-F1
#
_entry.id   AF-X1C5E7-F1
#
_cell.length_a   1.000
_cell.length_b   1.000
_cell.length_c   1.000
_cell.angle_alpha   90.00
_cell.angle_beta   90.00
_cell.angle_gamma   90.00
#
_symmetry.space_group_name_H-M   'P 1'
#
loop_
_entity.id
_entity.type
_entity.pdbx_description
1 polymer ?
#
loop_
_entity_poly.entity_id
_entity_poly.type
_entity_poly.pdbx_seq_one_letter_code
_entity_poly.pdbx_strand_id
1 'polypeptide(L)'
;MTMHKPMSQHNYNKNRFTINKYLSLKLEGGVSNIYVKGRLFNQCKYLLLNIPTSQVKRFKNIESIDEAVEILNRSMEGSGRSRVDISNRAEFWGHCSNLQAWAENNYDTRLLHRNLAFPLLKALVDAGDPKATSAFKEEIALRLVSGHP
;
A
#
# COMPACT_ATOMS: atom_id res chain seq x y z
N MET A 1 -15.97 19.74 8.38
CA MET A 1 -15.65 18.80 9.48
C MET A 1 -16.14 17.43 9.07
N THR A 2 -15.33 16.71 8.31
CA THR A 2 -15.71 15.37 7.83
C THR A 2 -15.34 14.38 8.91
N MET A 3 -16.33 13.85 9.61
CA MET A 3 -16.15 12.82 10.63
C MET A 3 -15.58 11.58 9.96
N HIS A 4 -14.33 11.22 10.27
CA HIS A 4 -13.82 9.90 10.01
C HIS A 4 -14.70 8.90 10.77
N LYS A 5 -15.44 8.07 10.02
CA LYS A 5 -16.12 6.90 10.59
C LYS A 5 -15.10 6.11 11.43
N PRO A 6 -15.38 5.79 12.69
CA PRO A 6 -14.50 4.93 13.47
C PRO A 6 -14.42 3.56 12.79
N MET A 7 -13.19 3.09 12.54
CA MET A 7 -12.91 1.74 12.04
C MET A 7 -13.66 0.70 12.90
N SER A 8 -14.37 -0.22 12.27
CA SER A 8 -15.15 -1.26 12.96
C SER A 8 -14.27 -2.03 13.95
N GLN A 9 -14.66 -2.02 15.23
CA GLN A 9 -13.91 -2.56 16.38
C GLN A 9 -13.63 -4.08 16.34
N HIS A 10 -14.11 -4.80 15.32
CA HIS A 10 -14.06 -6.28 15.26
C HIS A 10 -12.75 -6.88 14.69
N ASN A 11 -11.78 -6.08 14.24
CA ASN A 11 -10.56 -6.58 13.59
C ASN A 11 -9.23 -6.23 14.29
N TYR A 12 -9.28 -5.63 15.49
CA TYR A 12 -8.08 -5.16 16.16
C TYR A 12 -7.55 -6.19 17.16
N ASN A 13 -6.47 -6.87 16.80
CA ASN A 13 -5.53 -7.36 17.79
C ASN A 13 -4.32 -6.42 17.75
N LYS A 14 -3.68 -6.11 18.88
CA LYS A 14 -2.72 -4.99 19.00
C LYS A 14 -1.58 -4.99 17.95
N ASN A 15 -1.32 -6.15 17.33
CA ASN A 15 -0.30 -6.39 16.32
C ASN A 15 -0.83 -7.08 15.03
N ARG A 16 -2.15 -7.15 14.79
CA ARG A 16 -2.72 -7.76 13.58
C ARG A 16 -3.89 -6.93 13.07
N PHE A 17 -3.94 -6.76 11.76
CA PHE A 17 -5.00 -6.07 11.06
C PHE A 17 -5.49 -6.90 9.88
N THR A 18 -6.79 -7.23 9.84
CA THR A 18 -7.38 -7.98 8.74
C THR A 18 -8.15 -7.03 7.83
N ILE A 19 -7.77 -6.96 6.55
CA ILE A 19 -8.44 -6.11 5.56
C ILE A 19 -9.62 -6.85 4.94
N ASN A 20 -9.41 -8.11 4.56
CA ASN A 20 -10.46 -8.99 4.07
C ASN A 20 -10.08 -10.45 4.33
N LYS A 21 -10.91 -11.40 3.85
CA LYS A 21 -10.68 -12.84 4.06
C LYS A 21 -9.36 -13.38 3.46
N TYR A 22 -8.74 -12.65 2.53
CA TYR A 22 -7.46 -13.01 1.92
C TYR A 22 -6.31 -12.15 2.42
N LEU A 23 -6.52 -10.86 2.69
CA LEU A 23 -5.44 -9.91 2.99
C LEU A 23 -5.41 -9.50 4.47
N SER A 24 -4.24 -9.60 5.08
CA SER A 24 -4.01 -9.10 6.45
C SER A 24 -2.57 -8.62 6.63
N LEU A 25 -2.34 -7.82 7.67
CA LEU A 25 -1.01 -7.43 8.14
C LEU A 25 -0.78 -7.89 9.57
N LYS A 26 0.48 -8.13 9.92
CA LYS A 26 0.92 -8.35 11.30
C LYS A 26 2.18 -7.54 11.60
N LEU A 27 2.27 -7.02 12.83
CA LEU A 27 3.47 -6.39 13.38
C LEU A 27 4.25 -7.44 14.18
N GLU A 28 5.38 -7.90 13.64
CA GLU A 28 6.17 -9.00 14.20
C GLU A 28 7.64 -8.57 14.27
N GLY A 29 8.26 -8.65 15.45
CA GLY A 29 9.65 -8.22 15.63
C GLY A 29 9.91 -6.74 15.30
N GLY A 30 8.88 -5.89 15.39
CA GLY A 30 8.96 -4.47 15.00
C GLY A 30 8.79 -4.21 13.50
N VAL A 31 8.54 -5.25 12.69
CA VAL A 31 8.37 -5.16 11.23
C VAL A 31 6.92 -5.41 10.85
N SER A 32 6.42 -4.62 9.90
CA SER A 32 5.10 -4.83 9.30
C SER A 32 5.18 -5.89 8.20
N ASN A 33 4.48 -6.99 8.38
CA ASN A 33 4.42 -8.12 7.44
C ASN A 33 3.03 -8.21 6.80
N ILE A 34 2.98 -8.40 5.48
CA ILE A 34 1.75 -8.61 4.72
C ILE A 34 1.52 -10.11 4.56
N TYR A 35 0.27 -10.54 4.67
CA TYR A 35 -0.15 -11.93 4.53
C TYR A 35 -1.30 -12.06 3.54
N VAL A 36 -1.15 -12.99 2.59
CA VAL A 36 -2.18 -13.39 1.64
C VAL A 36 -2.61 -14.83 1.95
N LYS A 37 -3.89 -15.02 2.29
CA LYS A 37 -4.49 -16.29 2.73
C LYS A 37 -3.68 -16.95 3.86
N GLY A 38 -3.19 -16.13 4.79
CA GLY A 38 -2.38 -16.56 5.92
C GLY A 38 -0.91 -16.87 5.59
N ARG A 39 -0.48 -16.77 4.33
CA ARG A 39 0.91 -16.96 3.91
C ARG A 39 1.64 -15.62 3.84
N LEU A 40 2.87 -15.57 4.35
CA LEU A 40 3.70 -14.36 4.30
C LEU A 40 3.95 -13.95 2.84
N PHE A 41 3.61 -12.72 2.50
CA PHE A 41 3.92 -12.10 1.23
C PHE A 41 5.28 -11.39 1.36
N ASN A 42 6.31 -11.96 0.75
CA ASN A 42 7.71 -11.54 0.93
C ASN A 42 8.26 -10.72 -0.25
N GLN A 43 7.42 -10.39 -1.24
CA GLN A 43 7.81 -9.58 -2.39
C GLN A 43 7.75 -8.09 -2.03
N CYS A 44 8.76 -7.34 -2.47
CA CYS A 44 8.86 -5.89 -2.41
C CYS A 44 8.79 -5.29 -0.99
N LYS A 45 9.87 -5.49 -0.23
CA LYS A 45 10.05 -5.02 1.16
C LYS A 45 10.14 -3.49 1.36
N TYR A 46 10.16 -2.69 0.28
CA TYR A 46 10.80 -1.38 0.33
C TYR A 46 9.92 -0.14 0.19
N LEU A 47 8.62 -0.21 -0.08
CA LEU A 47 7.91 1.05 -0.36
C LEU A 47 6.43 1.04 0.03
N LEU A 48 6.16 1.50 1.24
CA LEU A 48 4.88 2.04 1.66
C LEU A 48 5.14 3.52 1.99
N LEU A 49 4.65 4.42 1.14
CA LEU A 49 5.01 5.83 1.16
C LEU A 49 4.53 6.50 2.46
N ASN A 50 5.47 7.03 3.24
CA ASN A 50 5.21 8.02 4.29
C ASN A 50 5.47 9.41 3.71
N ILE A 51 4.43 10.18 3.41
CA ILE A 51 4.56 11.54 2.88
C ILE A 51 4.40 12.54 4.04
N PRO A 52 5.48 13.23 4.47
CA PRO A 52 5.36 14.29 5.47
C PRO A 52 4.45 15.42 4.94
N THR A 53 3.53 15.90 5.77
CA THR A 53 2.56 16.96 5.41
C THR A 53 3.23 18.26 4.95
N SER A 54 4.48 18.50 5.36
CA SER A 54 5.31 19.64 4.92
C SER A 54 5.74 19.58 3.46
N GLN A 55 5.73 18.39 2.83
CA GLN A 55 6.16 18.21 1.45
C GLN A 55 4.99 18.20 0.45
N VAL A 56 3.73 18.20 0.92
CA VAL A 56 2.50 18.13 0.10
C VAL A 56 2.44 19.19 -1.00
N LYS A 57 3.04 20.37 -0.79
CA LYS A 57 3.13 21.43 -1.81
C LYS A 57 3.95 21.02 -3.05
N ARG A 58 4.92 20.11 -2.93
CA ARG A 58 5.72 19.60 -4.06
C ARG A 58 4.96 18.55 -4.89
N PHE A 59 3.88 17.96 -4.36
CA PHE A 59 3.10 16.92 -5.04
C PHE A 59 1.89 17.44 -5.83
N LYS A 60 1.72 18.77 -5.94
CA LYS A 60 0.56 19.37 -6.62
C LYS A 60 0.54 19.20 -8.15
N ASN A 61 1.66 18.83 -8.76
CA ASN A 61 1.83 18.76 -10.22
C ASN A 61 2.30 17.37 -10.68
N ILE A 62 1.94 16.32 -9.95
CA ILE A 62 2.41 14.96 -10.25
C ILE A 62 1.27 14.18 -10.90
N GLU A 63 1.53 13.61 -12.06
CA GLU A 63 0.53 12.90 -12.87
C GLU A 63 0.39 11.41 -12.47
N SER A 64 1.35 10.88 -11.70
CA SER A 64 1.33 9.49 -11.23
C SER A 64 2.04 9.28 -9.88
N ILE A 65 1.68 8.20 -9.17
CA ILE A 65 2.40 7.78 -7.95
C ILE A 65 3.87 7.48 -8.25
N ASP A 66 4.17 6.93 -9.42
CA ASP A 66 5.54 6.57 -9.79
C ASP A 66 6.45 7.80 -9.90
N GLU A 67 5.94 8.89 -10.47
CA GLU A 67 6.63 10.18 -10.53
C GLU A 67 6.83 10.77 -9.12
N ALA A 68 5.85 10.63 -8.22
CA ALA A 68 6.00 11.02 -6.81
C ALA A 68 7.10 10.23 -6.11
N VAL A 69 7.26 8.95 -6.43
CA VAL A 69 8.30 8.08 -5.87
C VAL A 69 9.69 8.49 -6.34
N GLU A 70 9.87 8.86 -7.60
CA GLU A 70 11.18 9.33 -8.08
C GLU A 70 11.59 10.68 -7.47
N ILE A 71 10.63 11.58 -7.27
CA ILE A 71 10.86 12.86 -6.60
C ILE A 71 11.19 12.63 -5.12
N LEU A 72 10.47 11.72 -4.46
CA LEU A 72 10.72 11.33 -3.07
C LEU A 72 12.07 10.62 -2.92
N ASN A 73 12.40 9.65 -3.77
CA ASN A 73 13.69 8.95 -3.77
C ASN A 73 14.84 9.93 -3.94
N ARG A 74 14.77 10.86 -4.90
CA ARG A 74 15.79 11.91 -5.05
C ARG A 74 15.91 12.82 -3.83
N SER A 75 14.79 13.12 -3.16
CA SER A 75 14.82 13.89 -1.90
C SER A 75 15.36 13.11 -0.70
N MET A 76 15.39 11.77 -0.78
CA MET A 76 15.88 10.86 0.26
C MET A 76 17.30 10.33 0.00
N GLU A 77 17.81 10.46 -1.22
CA GLU A 77 19.18 10.08 -1.61
C GLU A 77 20.21 11.19 -1.34
N GLY A 78 19.79 12.46 -1.23
CA GLY A 78 20.66 13.60 -0.94
C GLY A 78 20.57 14.05 0.52
N SER A 79 21.62 13.79 1.30
CA SER A 79 21.89 14.34 2.64
C SER A 79 20.91 13.98 3.77
N GLY A 80 21.33 13.03 4.60
CA GLY A 80 20.89 12.93 5.99
C GLY A 80 19.49 12.35 6.17
N ARG A 81 19.47 11.11 6.70
CA ARG A 81 18.32 10.58 7.44
C ARG A 81 17.92 11.55 8.56
N SER A 82 17.12 12.58 8.27
CA SER A 82 16.17 13.08 9.27
C SER A 82 15.05 12.05 9.35
N ARG A 83 15.39 10.89 9.93
CA ARG A 83 14.42 9.91 10.39
C ARG A 83 13.54 10.67 11.39
N VAL A 84 12.35 11.05 10.96
CA VAL A 84 11.26 11.22 11.93
C VAL A 84 11.21 9.87 12.63
N ASP A 85 11.52 9.85 13.93
CA ASP A 85 11.52 8.63 14.74
C ASP A 85 10.05 8.23 14.99
N ILE A 86 9.46 7.61 13.96
CA ILE A 86 8.09 7.12 14.00
C ILE A 86 8.16 5.75 14.64
N SER A 87 7.42 5.56 15.74
CA SER A 87 7.35 4.23 16.36
C SER A 87 6.88 3.18 15.34
N ASN A 88 7.44 1.96 15.41
CA ASN A 88 7.03 0.82 14.57
C ASN A 88 5.50 0.62 14.53
N ARG A 89 4.80 1.02 15.60
CA ARG A 89 3.33 0.98 15.71
C ARG A 89 2.64 2.01 14.83
N ALA A 90 3.15 3.24 14.80
CA ALA A 90 2.59 4.31 13.97
C ALA A 90 2.84 4.02 12.48
N GLU A 91 4.02 3.50 12.15
CA GLU A 91 4.33 3.01 10.80
C GLU A 91 3.38 1.87 10.38
N PHE A 92 3.21 0.86 11.25
CA PHE A 92 2.25 -0.22 11.02
C PHE A 92 0.82 0.28 10.76
N TRP A 93 0.37 1.30 11.50
CA TRP A 93 -0.95 1.88 11.30
C TRP A 93 -1.08 2.60 9.95
N GLY A 94 -0.03 3.30 9.51
CA GLY A 94 0.05 3.88 8.17
C GLY A 94 -0.04 2.81 7.08
N HIS A 95 0.71 1.72 7.23
CA HIS A 95 0.68 0.57 6.32
C HIS A 95 -0.71 -0.08 6.22
N CYS A 96 -1.37 -0.27 7.37
CA CYS A 96 -2.73 -0.81 7.42
C CYS A 96 -3.72 0.10 6.69
N SER A 97 -3.63 1.41 6.91
CA SER A 97 -4.52 2.40 6.30
C SER A 97 -4.35 2.46 4.78
N ASN A 98 -3.11 2.42 4.29
CA ASN A 98 -2.82 2.42 2.84
C ASN A 98 -3.38 1.17 2.16
N LEU A 99 -3.13 -0.02 2.72
CA LEU A 99 -3.63 -1.27 2.12
C LEU A 99 -5.15 -1.43 2.26
N GLN A 100 -5.76 -0.91 3.33
CA GLN A 100 -7.21 -0.86 3.44
C GLN A 100 -7.81 0.03 2.35
N ALA A 101 -7.31 1.26 2.19
CA ALA A 101 -7.78 2.19 1.17
C ALA A 101 -7.65 1.58 -0.24
N TRP A 102 -6.52 0.92 -0.53
CA TRP A 102 -6.31 0.20 -1.78
C TRP A 102 -7.35 -0.91 -2.02
N ALA A 103 -7.62 -1.74 -1.00
CA ALA A 103 -8.59 -2.83 -1.12
C ALA A 103 -10.05 -2.34 -1.25
N GLU A 104 -10.40 -1.27 -0.53
CA GLU A 104 -11.72 -0.63 -0.61
C GLU A 104 -11.97 0.00 -1.98
N ASN A 105 -10.95 0.63 -2.57
CA ASN A 105 -10.99 1.21 -3.92
C ASN A 105 -10.69 0.19 -5.01
N ASN A 106 -11.27 -1.00 -4.90
CA ASN A 106 -11.22 -2.05 -5.92
C ASN A 106 -9.83 -2.47 -6.39
N TYR A 107 -8.83 -2.40 -5.51
CA TYR A 107 -7.45 -2.73 -5.82
C TYR A 107 -6.84 -1.85 -6.92
N ASP A 108 -7.31 -0.60 -7.06
CA ASP A 108 -6.76 0.39 -7.99
C ASP A 108 -5.23 0.50 -7.82
N THR A 109 -4.51 0.04 -8.84
CA THR A 109 -3.05 -0.09 -8.82
C THR A 109 -2.35 1.27 -8.69
N ARG A 110 -3.07 2.37 -8.93
CA ARG A 110 -2.60 3.74 -8.77
C ARG A 110 -2.61 4.24 -7.34
N LEU A 111 -3.05 3.45 -6.35
CA LEU A 111 -3.10 3.84 -4.92
C LEU A 111 -1.93 3.28 -4.11
N LEU A 112 -1.17 2.35 -4.68
CA LEU A 112 0.07 1.82 -4.11
C LEU A 112 1.18 1.97 -5.13
N HIS A 113 2.43 1.94 -4.68
CA HIS A 113 3.54 1.89 -5.61
C HIS A 113 3.48 0.61 -6.46
N ARG A 114 3.77 0.71 -7.75
CA ARG A 114 3.64 -0.40 -8.71
C ARG A 114 4.33 -1.71 -8.29
N ASN A 115 5.48 -1.60 -7.62
CA ASN A 115 6.24 -2.77 -7.15
C ASN A 115 5.51 -3.54 -6.04
N LEU A 116 4.60 -2.91 -5.29
CA LEU A 116 3.74 -3.60 -4.34
C LEU A 116 2.38 -3.93 -4.95
N ALA A 117 1.76 -2.96 -5.62
CA ALA A 117 0.38 -3.04 -6.10
C ALA A 117 0.14 -4.26 -6.99
N PHE A 118 0.95 -4.41 -8.03
CA PHE A 118 0.73 -5.44 -9.05
C PHE A 118 1.09 -6.86 -8.54
N PRO A 119 2.24 -7.08 -7.88
CA PRO A 119 2.54 -8.40 -7.33
C PRO A 119 1.59 -8.83 -6.21
N LEU A 120 1.13 -7.89 -5.37
CA LEU A 120 0.14 -8.19 -4.32
C LEU A 120 -1.23 -8.50 -4.93
N LEU A 121 -1.65 -7.75 -5.95
CA LEU A 121 -2.87 -8.05 -6.71
C LEU A 121 -2.81 -9.45 -7.32
N LYS A 122 -1.69 -9.81 -7.94
CA LYS A 122 -1.46 -11.14 -8.50
C LYS A 122 -1.54 -12.23 -7.43
N ALA A 123 -0.91 -12.03 -6.27
CA ALA A 123 -0.99 -12.98 -5.16
C ALA A 123 -2.42 -13.18 -4.65
N LEU A 124 -3.25 -12.13 -4.64
CA LEU A 124 -4.67 -12.24 -4.28
C LEU A 124 -5.48 -13.03 -5.31
N VAL A 125 -5.19 -12.88 -6.61
CA VAL A 125 -5.76 -13.72 -7.67
C VAL A 125 -5.42 -15.19 -7.42
N ASP A 126 -4.14 -15.49 -7.16
CA ASP A 126 -3.68 -16.87 -6.91
C ASP A 126 -4.28 -17.46 -5.62
N ALA A 127 -4.65 -16.61 -4.66
CA ALA A 127 -5.35 -17.03 -3.44
C ALA A 127 -6.85 -17.32 -3.66
N GLY A 128 -7.40 -16.95 -4.82
CA GLY A 128 -8.79 -17.12 -5.22
C GLY A 128 -9.70 -15.96 -4.81
N ASP A 129 -9.18 -14.73 -4.75
CA ASP A 129 -10.01 -13.53 -4.54
C ASP A 129 -10.74 -13.14 -5.85
N PRO A 130 -12.08 -13.24 -5.91
CA PRO A 130 -12.83 -12.90 -7.12
C PRO A 130 -12.73 -11.41 -7.46
N LYS A 131 -12.65 -10.52 -6.47
CA LYS A 131 -12.52 -9.08 -6.68
C LYS A 131 -11.15 -8.75 -7.28
N ALA A 132 -10.09 -9.39 -6.78
CA ALA A 132 -8.75 -9.25 -7.33
C ALA A 132 -8.67 -9.80 -8.77
N THR A 133 -9.39 -10.89 -9.06
CA THR A 133 -9.43 -11.49 -10.40
C THR A 133 -9.99 -10.53 -11.44
N SER A 134 -11.07 -9.81 -11.12
CA SER A 134 -11.61 -8.79 -12.01
C SER A 134 -10.63 -7.62 -12.20
N ALA A 135 -10.12 -7.05 -11.09
CA ALA A 135 -9.19 -5.93 -11.14
C ALA A 135 -7.89 -6.26 -11.91
N PHE A 136 -7.36 -7.48 -11.76
CA PHE A 136 -6.17 -7.91 -12.48
C PHE A 136 -6.40 -7.98 -13.99
N LYS A 137 -7.57 -8.45 -14.45
CA LYS A 137 -7.91 -8.48 -15.88
C LYS A 137 -8.05 -7.07 -16.45
N GLU A 138 -8.69 -6.17 -15.71
CA GLU A 138 -8.84 -4.77 -16.09
C GLU A 138 -7.48 -4.08 -16.23
N GLU A 139 -6.58 -4.29 -15.26
CA GLU A 139 -5.21 -3.74 -15.30
C GLU A 139 -4.43 -4.23 -16.53
N ILE A 140 -4.49 -5.52 -16.85
CA ILE A 140 -3.84 -6.07 -18.06
C ILE A 140 -4.44 -5.46 -19.32
N ALA A 141 -5.77 -5.36 -19.40
CA ALA A 141 -6.44 -4.75 -20.56
C ALA A 141 -6.03 -3.28 -20.74
N LEU A 142 -5.98 -2.50 -19.65
CA LEU A 142 -5.54 -1.10 -19.68
C LEU A 142 -4.12 -0.96 -20.22
N ARG A 143 -3.18 -1.81 -19.80
CA ARG A 143 -1.78 -1.78 -20.29
C ARG A 143 -1.64 -2.17 -21.75
N LEU A 144 -2.42 -3.17 -22.20
CA LEU A 144 -2.45 -3.56 -23.60
C LEU A 144 -3.01 -2.45 -24.50
N VAL A 145 -4.03 -1.73 -24.03
CA VAL A 145 -4.65 -0.63 -24.77
C VAL A 145 -3.79 0.63 -24.77
N SER A 146 -3.09 0.93 -23.66
CA SER A 146 -2.27 2.14 -23.55
C SER A 146 -0.92 2.05 -24.29
N GLY A 147 -0.52 0.87 -24.77
CA GLY A 147 0.74 0.68 -25.48
C GLY A 147 1.99 0.74 -24.58
N HIS A 148 1.80 0.74 -23.26
CA HIS A 148 2.87 0.65 -22.27
C HIS A 148 3.00 -0.81 -21.77
N PRO A 149 4.02 -1.57 -22.23
CA PRO A 149 4.27 -2.93 -21.74
C PRO A 149 4.67 -2.98 -20.25
#